data_AF-R7T1A3-F1
#
_entry.id   AF-R7T1A3-F1
#
_cell.length_a   1.000
_cell.length_b   1.000
_cell.length_c   1.000
_cell.angle_alpha   90.00
_cell.angle_beta   90.00
_cell.angle_gamma   90.00
#
_symmetry.space_group_name_H-M   'P 1'
#
loop_
_entity.id
_entity.type
_entity.pdbx_description
1 polymer ?
#
loop_
_entity_poly.entity_id
_entity_poly.type
_entity_poly.pdbx_seq_one_letter_code
_entity_poly.pdbx_strand_id
1 'polypeptide(L)'
;MRLLWCNLDSLHPLLAPLTSYIRVGHHDTRVTNSRELELFHKIYMLDGFVDPEEWDRVVQRAKYVRSLRMTPVSTVGLVSSTWGYLLHLTGKEPLLPNLRDLTCTFLTPQSTTMTLVLLSPTISSLTYNVDMGDVDYDLEDIREWECSLRSLFSITSYIAQQLRSSRFADVGSPSPLPLYHLPAQPT
;
A
#
# COMPACT_ATOMS: atom_id res chain seq x y z
N MET A 1 -10.11 -21.19 -9.56
CA MET A 1 -9.27 -20.62 -8.48
C MET A 1 -8.67 -19.23 -8.77
N ARG A 2 -8.79 -18.63 -9.97
CA ARG A 2 -8.20 -17.30 -10.26
C ARG A 2 -8.83 -16.13 -9.48
N LEU A 3 -10.12 -16.21 -9.14
CA LEU A 3 -10.86 -15.13 -8.48
C LEU A 3 -10.39 -14.83 -7.04
N LEU A 4 -9.87 -15.83 -6.32
CA LEU A 4 -9.41 -15.67 -4.93
C LEU A 4 -8.12 -14.85 -4.82
N TRP A 5 -7.33 -14.79 -5.90
CA TRP A 5 -6.07 -14.05 -5.91
C TRP A 5 -6.24 -12.62 -6.41
N CYS A 6 -7.40 -12.25 -6.95
CA CYS A 6 -7.61 -10.91 -7.48
C CYS A 6 -7.63 -9.84 -6.38
N ASN A 7 -8.14 -10.18 -5.20
CA ASN A 7 -8.30 -9.25 -4.08
C ASN A 7 -7.66 -9.85 -2.85
N LEU A 8 -6.75 -9.11 -2.23
CA LEU A 8 -6.05 -9.53 -1.01
C LEU A 8 -6.24 -8.50 0.09
N ASP A 9 -6.48 -8.97 1.30
CA ASP A 9 -6.49 -8.13 2.52
C ASP A 9 -5.14 -8.17 3.27
N SER A 10 -4.19 -8.96 2.77
CA SER A 10 -2.81 -9.02 3.25
C SER A 10 -1.93 -9.73 2.22
N LEU A 11 -0.61 -9.56 2.31
CA LEU A 11 0.34 -10.37 1.55
C LEU A 11 0.48 -11.82 2.08
N HIS A 12 -0.14 -12.14 3.21
CA HIS A 12 0.01 -13.44 3.84
C HIS A 12 -0.30 -14.63 2.91
N PRO A 13 -1.40 -14.67 2.14
CA PRO A 13 -1.68 -15.79 1.24
C PRO A 13 -0.62 -15.95 0.15
N LEU A 14 0.04 -14.85 -0.23
CA LEU A 14 1.09 -14.85 -1.23
C LEU A 14 2.41 -15.39 -0.67
N LEU A 15 2.76 -15.03 0.56
CA LEU A 15 4.04 -15.38 1.20
C LEU A 15 4.01 -16.67 2.01
N ALA A 16 2.85 -17.08 2.54
CA ALA A 16 2.65 -18.31 3.32
C ALA A 16 3.25 -19.60 2.71
N PRO A 17 3.32 -19.75 1.37
CA PRO A 17 3.94 -20.91 0.75
C PRO A 17 5.48 -20.94 0.81
N LEU A 18 6.14 -19.83 1.17
CA LEU A 18 7.58 -19.77 1.29
C LEU A 18 8.03 -20.46 2.57
N THR A 19 9.04 -21.31 2.49
CA THR A 19 9.58 -22.02 3.67
C THR A 19 10.24 -21.07 4.67
N SER A 20 10.84 -19.98 4.18
CA SER A 20 11.42 -18.91 5.00
C SER A 20 10.39 -17.97 5.63
N TYR A 21 9.11 -18.08 5.27
CA TYR A 21 8.08 -17.21 5.83
C TYR A 21 7.55 -17.77 7.15
N ILE A 22 8.09 -17.25 8.24
CA ILE A 22 7.86 -17.75 9.60
C ILE A 22 7.01 -16.78 10.41
N ARG A 23 6.27 -17.34 11.38
CA ARG A 23 5.56 -16.55 12.39
C ARG A 23 6.52 -16.27 13.54
N VAL A 24 6.71 -15.00 13.87
CA VAL A 24 7.62 -14.54 14.93
C VAL A 24 6.93 -13.87 16.10
N GLY A 25 5.64 -13.56 15.96
CA GLY A 25 4.84 -12.98 17.03
C GLY A 25 3.43 -13.55 17.09
N HIS A 26 2.92 -13.63 18.31
CA HIS A 26 1.50 -13.74 18.61
C HIS A 26 1.17 -12.76 19.73
N HIS A 27 0.29 -11.80 19.46
CA HIS A 27 -0.26 -11.01 20.54
C HIS A 27 -1.47 -11.74 21.13
N ASP A 28 -1.27 -12.31 22.31
CA ASP A 28 -2.25 -12.19 23.39
C ASP A 28 -2.02 -10.80 24.02
N THR A 29 -3.09 -10.09 24.36
CA THR A 29 -3.18 -8.68 24.76
C THR A 29 -2.45 -8.27 26.05
N ARG A 30 -1.21 -8.73 26.25
CA ARG A 30 -0.40 -8.42 27.43
C ARG A 30 1.05 -8.13 27.04
N VAL A 31 1.30 -6.83 26.90
CA VAL A 31 2.61 -6.17 27.12
C VAL A 31 3.65 -6.36 26.02
N THR A 32 3.69 -5.44 25.06
CA THR A 32 4.91 -5.06 24.33
C THR A 32 4.83 -3.60 23.91
N ASN A 33 5.84 -2.80 24.23
CA ASN A 33 5.93 -1.36 23.96
C ASN A 33 6.10 -0.98 22.48
N SER A 34 5.66 -1.82 21.54
CA SER A 34 5.76 -1.54 20.11
C SER A 34 4.37 -1.56 19.51
N ARG A 35 3.96 -0.38 19.02
CA ARG A 35 2.61 -0.14 18.49
C ARG A 35 2.30 -0.94 17.22
N GLU A 36 3.32 -1.25 16.43
CA GLU A 36 3.18 -2.17 15.28
C GLU A 36 2.73 -3.56 15.74
N LEU A 37 3.20 -4.00 16.91
CA LEU A 37 2.96 -5.33 17.43
C LEU A 37 1.54 -5.45 18.04
N GLU A 38 1.04 -4.42 18.73
CA GLU A 38 -0.25 -4.46 19.46
C GLU A 38 -1.50 -4.64 18.58
N LEU A 39 -1.45 -4.25 17.31
CA LEU A 39 -2.62 -4.24 16.42
C LEU A 39 -2.79 -5.55 15.62
N PHE A 40 -1.71 -6.34 15.45
CA PHE A 40 -1.76 -7.57 14.65
C PHE A 40 -1.79 -8.82 15.53
N HIS A 41 -2.80 -9.67 15.30
CA HIS A 41 -2.92 -10.95 16.01
C HIS A 41 -1.75 -11.91 15.71
N LYS A 42 -1.23 -11.85 14.49
CA LYS A 42 -0.12 -12.69 14.01
C LYS A 42 0.88 -11.85 13.26
N ILE A 43 2.15 -12.07 13.55
CA ILE A 43 3.23 -11.28 12.95
C ILE A 43 4.22 -12.24 12.33
N TYR A 44 4.54 -11.98 11.07
CA TYR A 44 5.39 -12.84 10.25
C TYR A 44 6.59 -12.07 9.74
N MET A 45 7.64 -12.83 9.43
CA MET A 45 8.81 -12.32 8.73
C MET A 45 9.34 -13.35 7.74
N LEU A 46 10.14 -12.86 6.79
CA LEU A 46 11.00 -13.72 5.99
C LEU A 46 12.33 -13.91 6.72
N ASP A 47 12.62 -15.16 7.08
CA ASP A 47 13.85 -15.56 7.78
C ASP A 47 14.79 -16.29 6.83
N GLY A 48 15.93 -15.67 6.56
CA GLY A 48 16.97 -16.24 5.71
C GLY A 48 16.63 -16.20 4.21
N PHE A 49 17.21 -17.16 3.49
CA PHE A 49 17.19 -17.21 2.03
C PHE A 49 15.85 -17.75 1.52
N VAL A 50 15.22 -17.03 0.59
CA VAL A 50 14.07 -17.52 -0.18
C VAL A 50 14.59 -18.32 -1.38
N ASP A 51 14.15 -19.58 -1.48
CA ASP A 51 14.45 -20.42 -2.64
C ASP A 51 13.92 -19.79 -3.95
N PRO A 52 14.73 -19.75 -5.03
CA PRO A 52 14.32 -19.12 -6.29
C PRO A 52 13.08 -19.75 -6.93
N GLU A 53 12.89 -21.07 -6.82
CA GLU A 53 11.70 -21.73 -7.38
C GLU A 53 10.45 -21.40 -6.58
N GLU A 54 10.57 -21.29 -5.24
CA GLU A 54 9.48 -20.81 -4.39
C GLU A 54 9.12 -19.36 -4.71
N TRP A 55 10.12 -18.51 -4.90
CA TRP A 55 9.93 -17.12 -5.30
C TRP A 55 9.24 -16.99 -6.65
N ASP A 56 9.64 -17.78 -7.66
CA ASP A 56 9.00 -17.79 -8.96
C ASP A 56 7.50 -18.11 -8.85
N ARG A 57 7.12 -19.08 -8.00
CA ARG A 57 5.70 -19.40 -7.75
C ARG A 57 4.96 -18.23 -7.09
N VAL A 58 5.61 -17.50 -6.19
CA VAL A 58 5.09 -16.27 -5.60
C VAL A 58 4.84 -15.23 -6.68
N VAL A 59 5.84 -14.93 -7.52
CA VAL A 59 5.75 -13.96 -8.61
C VAL A 59 4.65 -14.33 -9.61
N GLN A 60 4.50 -15.62 -9.95
CA GLN A 60 3.42 -16.05 -10.84
C GLN A 60 2.04 -15.82 -10.24
N ARG A 61 1.86 -16.02 -8.93
CA ARG A 61 0.59 -15.73 -8.23
C ARG A 61 0.33 -14.23 -8.12
N ALA A 62 1.38 -13.47 -7.83
CA ALA A 62 1.35 -12.02 -7.67
C ALA A 62 0.78 -11.30 -8.90
N LYS A 63 1.01 -11.84 -10.10
CA LYS A 63 0.43 -11.34 -11.37
C LYS A 63 -1.10 -11.35 -11.40
N TYR A 64 -1.77 -12.17 -10.60
CA TYR A 64 -3.24 -12.20 -10.56
C TYR A 64 -3.84 -11.15 -9.64
N VAL A 65 -3.06 -10.56 -8.74
CA VAL A 65 -3.53 -9.57 -7.77
C VAL A 65 -3.84 -8.25 -8.47
N ARG A 66 -5.06 -7.75 -8.23
CA ARG A 66 -5.59 -6.49 -8.76
C ARG A 66 -5.93 -5.50 -7.66
N SER A 67 -6.31 -5.98 -6.49
CA SER A 67 -6.60 -5.15 -5.32
C SER A 67 -5.86 -5.68 -4.09
N LEU A 68 -5.26 -4.78 -3.33
CA LEU A 68 -4.64 -5.06 -2.05
C LEU A 68 -5.10 -4.02 -1.02
N ARG A 69 -5.65 -4.50 0.11
CA ARG A 69 -6.07 -3.68 1.24
C ARG A 69 -5.33 -4.12 2.50
N MET A 70 -4.28 -3.40 2.87
CA MET A 70 -3.54 -3.60 4.11
C MET A 70 -4.04 -2.61 5.16
N THR A 71 -5.03 -3.03 5.95
CA THR A 71 -5.58 -2.25 7.06
C THR A 71 -5.24 -2.91 8.41
N PRO A 72 -5.33 -2.19 9.54
CA PRO A 72 -5.07 -2.76 10.86
C PRO A 72 -6.07 -3.86 11.24
N VAL A 73 -7.23 -3.91 10.56
CA VAL A 73 -8.21 -5.00 10.68
C VAL A 73 -7.67 -6.32 10.10
N SER A 74 -6.60 -6.27 9.29
CA SER A 74 -5.91 -7.48 8.87
C SER A 74 -5.34 -8.18 10.10
N THR A 75 -5.63 -9.47 10.25
CA THR A 75 -5.15 -10.25 11.39
C THR A 75 -3.65 -10.56 11.32
N VAL A 76 -2.97 -10.08 10.27
CA VAL A 76 -1.60 -10.47 9.90
C VAL A 76 -0.73 -9.26 9.55
N GLY A 77 0.30 -9.03 10.36
CA GLY A 77 1.34 -8.03 10.12
C GLY A 77 2.64 -8.63 9.57
N LEU A 78 3.44 -7.79 8.91
CA LEU A 78 4.80 -8.11 8.47
C LEU A 78 5.79 -7.20 9.19
N VAL A 79 6.90 -7.76 9.69
CA VAL A 79 7.97 -6.98 10.32
C VAL A 79 8.66 -6.07 9.29
N SER A 80 9.07 -4.87 9.69
CA SER A 80 9.72 -3.87 8.82
C SER A 80 10.90 -4.39 8.00
N SER A 81 11.75 -5.27 8.56
CA SER A 81 12.86 -5.91 7.84
C SER A 81 12.41 -6.75 6.63
N THR A 82 11.19 -7.31 6.68
CA THR A 82 10.61 -8.09 5.59
C THR A 82 10.39 -7.23 4.36
N TRP A 83 10.00 -5.96 4.52
CA TRP A 83 9.82 -5.04 3.39
C TRP A 83 11.14 -4.73 2.70
N GLY A 84 12.21 -4.50 3.47
CA GLY A 84 13.55 -4.31 2.92
C GLY A 84 14.04 -5.54 2.15
N TYR A 85 13.78 -6.74 2.67
CA TYR A 85 14.17 -7.97 1.98
C TYR A 85 13.32 -8.24 0.74
N LEU A 86 12.00 -8.01 0.79
CA LEU A 86 11.14 -8.09 -0.39
C LEU A 86 11.56 -7.12 -1.48
N LEU A 87 11.94 -5.88 -1.13
CA LEU A 87 12.46 -4.90 -2.08
C LEU A 87 13.73 -5.42 -2.79
N HIS A 88 14.60 -6.12 -2.05
CA HIS A 88 15.77 -6.75 -2.65
C HIS A 88 15.40 -7.89 -3.61
N LEU A 89 14.46 -8.76 -3.22
CA LEU A 89 13.99 -9.89 -4.02
C LEU A 89 13.26 -9.46 -5.30
N THR A 90 12.49 -8.37 -5.23
CA THR A 90 11.78 -7.82 -6.39
C THR A 90 12.70 -6.99 -7.30
N GLY A 91 13.85 -6.56 -6.77
CA GLY A 91 14.79 -5.71 -7.48
C GLY A 91 14.14 -4.37 -7.88
N LYS A 92 14.04 -4.12 -9.20
CA LYS A 92 13.43 -2.89 -9.74
C LYS A 92 11.98 -3.08 -10.21
N GLU A 93 11.43 -4.28 -10.09
CA GLU A 93 10.07 -4.57 -10.52
C GLU A 93 9.10 -4.54 -9.34
N PRO A 94 7.85 -4.12 -9.56
CA PRO A 94 6.82 -4.18 -8.53
C PRO A 94 6.47 -5.63 -8.18
N LEU A 95 6.31 -5.95 -6.89
CA LEU A 95 5.87 -7.28 -6.45
C LEU A 95 4.54 -7.68 -7.09
N LEU A 96 3.63 -6.71 -7.20
CA LEU A 96 2.27 -6.88 -7.72
C LEU A 96 2.12 -6.11 -9.04
N PRO A 97 2.68 -6.61 -10.17
CA PRO A 97 2.81 -5.86 -11.41
C PRO A 97 1.49 -5.50 -12.10
N ASN A 98 0.39 -6.06 -11.59
CA ASN A 98 -0.96 -5.91 -12.14
C ASN A 98 -1.91 -5.18 -11.18
N LEU A 99 -1.41 -4.69 -10.05
CA LEU A 99 -2.17 -4.03 -9.01
C LEU A 99 -2.81 -2.75 -9.52
N ARG A 100 -4.12 -2.61 -9.32
CA ARG A 100 -4.94 -1.46 -9.71
C ARG A 100 -5.40 -0.66 -8.51
N ASP A 101 -5.73 -1.35 -7.43
CA ASP A 101 -6.28 -0.73 -6.23
C ASP A 101 -5.38 -1.05 -5.03
N LEU A 102 -4.80 -0.03 -4.42
CA LEU A 102 -3.95 -0.17 -3.25
C LEU A 102 -4.50 0.68 -2.11
N THR A 103 -4.80 0.03 -0.98
CA THR A 103 -5.07 0.71 0.29
C THR A 103 -4.04 0.27 1.32
N CYS A 104 -3.28 1.20 1.85
CA CYS A 104 -2.34 0.96 2.95
C CYS A 104 -2.70 1.81 4.15
N THR A 105 -2.56 1.24 5.34
CA THR A 105 -2.62 1.98 6.60
C THR A 105 -1.26 1.92 7.27
N PHE A 106 -0.66 3.08 7.50
CA PHE A 106 0.62 3.23 8.15
C PHE A 106 0.42 3.45 9.64
N LEU A 107 1.06 2.60 10.44
CA LEU A 107 1.03 2.65 11.90
C LEU A 107 2.26 3.36 12.47
N THR A 108 3.32 3.43 11.68
CA THR A 108 4.61 4.05 12.01
C THR A 108 5.18 4.75 10.79
N PRO A 109 6.06 5.75 10.96
CA PRO A 109 6.76 6.37 9.84
C PRO A 109 7.52 5.35 8.97
N GLN A 110 8.15 4.35 9.59
CA GLN A 110 8.97 3.34 8.90
C GLN A 110 8.11 2.38 8.05
N SER A 111 6.86 2.14 8.44
CA SER A 111 5.93 1.31 7.67
C SER A 111 5.63 1.88 6.27
N THR A 112 5.88 3.17 6.02
CA THR A 112 5.75 3.78 4.67
C THR A 112 6.64 3.11 3.63
N THR A 113 7.74 2.48 4.04
CA THR A 113 8.67 1.74 3.16
C THR A 113 8.02 0.58 2.42
N MET A 114 6.93 -0.01 2.96
CA MET A 114 6.18 -1.07 2.26
C MET A 114 5.70 -0.62 0.87
N THR A 115 5.45 0.67 0.72
CA THR A 115 4.98 1.27 -0.52
C THR A 115 5.95 1.05 -1.67
N LEU A 116 7.26 1.02 -1.41
CA LEU A 116 8.28 0.78 -2.43
C LEU A 116 8.15 -0.60 -3.09
N VAL A 117 7.66 -1.59 -2.35
CA VAL A 117 7.46 -2.96 -2.83
C VAL A 117 6.12 -3.10 -3.58
N LEU A 118 5.11 -2.35 -3.14
CA LEU A 118 3.72 -2.52 -3.57
C LEU A 118 3.30 -1.62 -4.73
N LEU A 119 3.93 -0.45 -4.89
CA LEU A 119 3.56 0.48 -5.96
C LEU A 119 3.83 -0.14 -7.33
N SER A 120 2.78 -0.21 -8.14
CA SER A 120 2.84 -0.69 -9.52
C SER A 120 2.47 0.45 -10.49
N PRO A 121 3.09 0.50 -11.69
CA PRO A 121 2.65 1.36 -12.79
C PRO A 121 1.26 1.03 -13.36
N THR A 122 0.49 0.15 -12.73
CA THR A 122 -0.89 -0.17 -13.12
C THR A 122 -1.93 0.36 -12.14
N ILE A 123 -1.50 1.04 -11.07
CA ILE A 123 -2.40 1.55 -10.04
C ILE A 123 -3.30 2.64 -10.63
N SER A 124 -4.62 2.43 -10.48
CA SER A 124 -5.67 3.39 -10.81
C SER A 124 -6.31 4.02 -9.58
N SER A 125 -6.22 3.36 -8.42
CA SER A 125 -6.77 3.85 -7.16
C SER A 125 -5.76 3.61 -6.04
N LEU A 126 -5.43 4.67 -5.32
CA LEU A 126 -4.45 4.66 -4.25
C LEU A 126 -5.02 5.36 -3.03
N THR A 127 -4.95 4.70 -1.88
CA THR A 127 -5.40 5.24 -0.61
C THR A 127 -4.35 4.96 0.45
N TYR A 128 -3.86 6.02 1.07
CA TYR A 128 -2.98 5.96 2.23
C TYR A 128 -3.73 6.49 3.44
N ASN A 129 -3.81 5.66 4.47
CA ASN A 129 -4.30 6.06 5.78
C ASN A 129 -3.11 6.14 6.73
N VAL A 130 -3.08 7.17 7.56
CA VAL A 130 -2.12 7.28 8.66
C VAL A 130 -2.90 7.13 9.94
N ASP A 131 -2.60 6.10 10.72
CA ASP A 131 -3.17 5.91 12.03
C ASP A 131 -2.19 6.44 13.07
N MET A 132 -2.44 7.67 13.51
CA MET A 132 -1.67 8.31 14.58
C MET A 132 -2.22 7.98 15.98
N GLY A 133 -3.40 7.36 16.10
CA GLY A 133 -3.97 6.92 17.39
C GLY A 133 -4.02 8.01 18.46
N ASP A 134 -4.26 7.61 19.71
CA ASP A 134 -4.39 8.51 20.86
C ASP A 134 -3.08 8.59 21.66
N VAL A 135 -2.00 9.06 21.02
CA VAL A 135 -0.67 9.21 21.66
C VAL A 135 -0.24 10.68 21.62
N ASP A 136 0.32 11.16 22.73
CA ASP A 136 1.02 12.45 22.77
C ASP A 136 2.34 12.32 22.02
N TYR A 137 2.33 12.68 20.74
CA TYR A 137 3.53 12.75 19.93
C TYR A 137 4.40 13.92 20.33
N ASP A 138 5.71 13.68 20.44
CA ASP A 138 6.65 14.77 20.57
C ASP A 138 6.98 15.39 19.20
N LEU A 139 7.78 16.47 19.23
CA LEU A 139 8.18 17.17 18.01
C LEU A 139 9.09 16.32 17.10
N GLU A 140 9.81 15.34 17.63
CA GLU A 140 10.68 14.47 16.86
C GLU A 140 9.85 13.44 16.08
N ASP A 141 8.86 12.84 16.73
CA ASP A 141 7.91 11.92 16.09
C ASP A 141 7.16 12.58 14.94
N ILE A 142 6.67 13.81 15.14
CA ILE A 142 5.97 14.58 14.11
C ILE A 142 6.90 14.82 12.91
N ARG A 143 8.16 15.19 13.16
CA ARG A 143 9.15 15.40 12.10
C ARG A 143 9.45 14.11 11.34
N GLU A 144 9.53 12.98 12.02
CA GLU A 144 9.75 11.69 11.37
C GLU A 144 8.58 11.33 10.43
N TRP A 145 7.34 11.55 10.89
CA TRP A 145 6.15 11.41 10.04
C TRP A 145 6.18 12.35 8.84
N GLU A 146 6.50 13.63 9.03
CA GLU A 146 6.61 14.58 7.94
C GLU A 146 7.64 14.14 6.90
N CYS A 147 8.83 13.72 7.33
CA CYS A 147 9.88 13.22 6.45
C CYS A 147 9.44 11.98 5.66
N SER A 148 8.78 11.04 6.35
CA SER A 148 8.31 9.79 5.75
C SER A 148 7.20 10.03 4.73
N LEU A 149 6.22 10.89 5.05
CA LEU A 149 5.13 11.26 4.15
C LEU A 149 5.61 12.07 2.94
N ARG A 150 6.57 12.98 3.12
CA ARG A 150 7.20 13.70 2.00
C ARG A 150 7.87 12.72 1.03
N SER A 151 8.65 11.78 1.57
CA SER A 151 9.32 10.75 0.77
C SER A 151 8.32 9.86 0.04
N LEU A 152 7.27 9.41 0.73
CA LEU A 152 6.17 8.63 0.17
C LEU A 152 5.50 9.34 -1.00
N PHE A 153 5.20 10.64 -0.85
CA PHE A 153 4.58 11.44 -1.90
C PHE A 153 5.49 11.58 -3.12
N SER A 154 6.78 11.84 -2.91
CA SER A 154 7.77 11.91 -3.99
C SER A 154 7.87 10.60 -4.76
N ILE A 155 7.97 9.46 -4.06
CA ILE A 155 8.01 8.12 -4.67
C ILE A 155 6.73 7.84 -5.46
N THR A 156 5.58 8.10 -4.84
CA THR A 156 4.27 7.87 -5.46
C THR A 156 4.12 8.70 -6.72
N SER A 157 4.50 9.98 -6.68
CA SER A 157 4.44 10.89 -7.83
C SER A 157 5.39 10.48 -8.94
N TYR A 158 6.60 10.03 -8.61
CA TYR A 158 7.56 9.51 -9.60
C TYR A 158 7.00 8.28 -10.33
N ILE A 159 6.42 7.33 -9.60
CA ILE A 159 5.80 6.14 -10.21
C ILE A 159 4.54 6.52 -10.99
N ALA A 160 3.75 7.48 -10.48
CA ALA A 160 2.57 8.00 -11.17
C ALA A 160 2.92 8.66 -12.52
N GLN A 161 4.08 9.33 -12.63
CA GLN A 161 4.56 9.89 -13.89
C GLN A 161 4.96 8.82 -14.92
N GLN A 162 5.28 7.60 -14.48
CA GLN A 162 5.54 6.47 -15.38
C GLN A 162 4.26 5.81 -15.89
N LEU A 163 3.09 6.20 -15.38
CA LEU A 163 1.79 5.78 -15.88
C LEU A 163 1.53 6.47 -17.23
N ARG A 164 1.34 5.68 -18.30
CA ARG A 164 1.16 6.16 -19.70
C ARG A 164 -0.07 7.04 -19.97
N SER A 165 -0.80 7.52 -18.96
CA SER A 165 -1.86 8.51 -19.12
C SER A 165 -2.25 9.10 -17.76
N SER A 166 -1.81 10.33 -17.47
CA SER A 166 -2.40 11.17 -16.42
C SER A 166 -3.42 12.09 -17.06
N ARG A 167 -4.72 11.75 -17.00
CA ARG A 167 -5.79 12.73 -17.27
C ARG A 167 -6.09 13.46 -15.98
N PHE A 168 -5.69 14.73 -15.91
CA PHE A 168 -6.26 15.67 -14.95
C PHE A 168 -7.68 15.99 -15.42
N ALA A 169 -8.69 15.49 -14.72
CA ALA A 169 -10.03 16.04 -14.82
C ALA A 169 -10.06 17.29 -13.95
N ASP A 170 -10.07 18.46 -14.60
CA ASP A 170 -10.41 19.72 -13.96
C ASP A 170 -11.88 19.62 -13.50
N VAL A 171 -12.09 19.38 -12.21
CA VAL A 171 -13.42 19.50 -11.61
C VAL A 171 -13.62 20.98 -11.33
N GLY A 172 -14.09 21.70 -12.35
CA GLY A 172 -14.77 22.98 -12.15
C GLY A 172 -14.14 24.20 -12.83
N SER A 173 -14.11 24.21 -14.15
CA SER A 173 -14.40 25.45 -14.86
C SER A 173 -15.90 25.48 -15.16
N PRO A 174 -16.70 26.41 -14.61
CA PRO A 174 -18.10 26.51 -14.98
C PRO A 174 -18.18 26.86 -16.47
N SER A 175 -18.84 26.01 -17.25
CA SER A 175 -19.20 26.32 -18.63
C SER A 175 -19.92 27.68 -18.66
N PRO A 176 -19.55 28.61 -19.57
CA PRO A 176 -20.33 29.81 -19.75
C PRO A 176 -21.75 29.38 -20.16
N LEU A 177 -22.74 29.83 -19.37
CA LEU A 177 -24.14 29.59 -19.64
C LEU A 177 -24.45 30.01 -21.09
N PRO A 178 -25.24 29.22 -21.85
CA PRO A 178 -25.73 29.66 -23.14
C PRO A 178 -26.58 30.92 -22.93
N LEU A 179 -26.21 32.00 -23.63
CA LEU A 179 -27.04 33.20 -23.76
C LEU A 179 -28.41 32.77 -24.28
N TYR A 180 -29.41 32.78 -23.39
CA TYR A 180 -30.80 32.67 -23.79
C TYR A 180 -31.12 33.85 -24.70
N HIS A 181 -31.49 33.54 -25.94
CA HIS A 181 -32.17 34.47 -26.82
C HIS A 181 -33.46 34.94 -26.12
N LEU A 182 -33.54 36.24 -25.83
CA LEU A 182 -34.79 36.89 -25.47
C LEU A 182 -35.81 36.70 -26.60
N PRO A 183 -37.06 36.31 -26.31
CA PRO A 183 -38.14 36.45 -27.27
C PRO A 183 -38.46 37.93 -27.45
N ALA A 184 -38.56 38.36 -28.71
CA ALA A 184 -39.06 39.67 -29.08
C ALA A 184 -40.47 39.87 -28.50
N GLN A 185 -40.67 40.93 -27.71
CA GLN A 185 -42.00 41.42 -27.40
C GLN A 185 -42.56 42.22 -28.58
N PRO A 186 -43.85 42.05 -28.93
CA PRO A 186 -44.52 42.90 -29.90
C PRO A 186 -45.15 44.12 -29.22
N THR A 187 -44.83 45.30 -29.72
CA THR A 187 -45.70 46.50 -29.73
C THR A 187 -45.37 47.32 -30.96
#